data_AF-A0A955ZVQ2-F1
#
_entry.id   AF-A0A955ZVQ2-F1
#
_cell.length_a   1.000
_cell.length_b   1.000
_cell.length_c   1.000
_cell.angle_alpha   90.00
_cell.angle_beta   90.00
_cell.angle_gamma   90.00
#
_symmetry.space_group_name_H-M   'P 1'
#
loop_
_entity.id
_entity.type
_entity.pdbx_description
1 polymer ?
#
loop_
_entity_poly.entity_id
_entity_poly.type
_entity_poly.pdbx_seq_one_letter_code
_entity_poly.pdbx_strand_id
1 'polypeptide(L)' 'LRDALPDWLTRKPTAEHVLAFAPAPARLGGSGATLVLLRRPQAAPR' A
#
# COMPACT_ATOMS: atom_id res chain seq x y z
N LEU A 1 0.29 9.65 -11.97
CA LEU A 1 0.02 9.21 -10.58
C LEU A 1 0.15 7.70 -10.42
N ARG A 2 -0.64 6.90 -11.14
CA ARG A 2 -0.58 5.42 -11.09
C ARG A 2 0.82 4.84 -11.26
N ASP A 3 1.60 5.34 -12.22
CA ASP A 3 2.93 4.79 -12.53
C ASP A 3 3.99 5.14 -11.46
N ALA A 4 3.77 6.19 -10.68
CA ALA A 4 4.66 6.59 -9.59
C ALA A 4 4.33 5.87 -8.27
N LEU A 5 3.14 5.28 -8.16
CA LEU A 5 2.66 4.67 -6.92
C LEU A 5 3.54 3.49 -6.43
N PRO A 6 3.99 2.56 -7.29
CA PRO A 6 4.87 1.47 -6.85
C PRO A 6 6.18 1.99 -6.23
N ASP A 7 6.74 3.04 -6.80
CA ASP A 7 7.97 3.67 -6.30
C ASP A 7 7.73 4.30 -4.90
N TRP A 8 6.62 5.01 -4.72
CA TRP A 8 6.29 5.61 -3.41
C TRP A 8 6.03 4.57 -2.32
N LEU A 9 5.39 3.44 -2.66
CA LEU A 9 5.09 2.36 -1.71
C LEU A 9 6.32 1.54 -1.33
N THR A 10 7.38 1.58 -2.14
CA THR A 10 8.64 0.84 -1.91
C THR A 10 9.77 1.69 -1.33
N ARG A 11 9.60 3.02 -1.28
CA ARG A 11 10.54 3.93 -0.61
C ARG A 11 10.22 4.15 0.87
N LYS A 12 11.27 4.35 1.67
CA LYS A 12 11.13 4.79 3.07
C LYS A 12 10.56 6.21 3.13
N PRO A 13 9.77 6.56 4.15
CA PRO A 13 9.37 5.70 5.28
C PRO A 13 8.20 4.76 4.96
N THR A 14 7.47 4.99 3.87
CA THR A 14 6.25 4.24 3.51
C THR A 14 6.46 2.73 3.48
N ALA A 15 7.58 2.27 2.92
CA ALA A 15 7.91 0.86 2.80
C ALA A 15 7.94 0.12 4.15
N GLU A 16 8.19 0.82 5.26
CA GLU A 16 8.21 0.24 6.60
C GLU A 16 6.81 -0.18 7.06
N HIS A 17 5.77 0.38 6.47
CA HIS A 17 4.38 0.06 6.78
C HIS A 17 3.71 -0.84 5.73
N VAL A 18 4.30 -1.04 4.56
CA VAL A 18 3.69 -1.79 3.45
C VAL A 18 4.24 -3.22 3.36
N LEU A 19 3.33 -4.20 3.30
CA LEU A 19 3.65 -5.62 3.04
C LEU A 19 3.52 -5.97 1.56
N ALA A 20 2.45 -5.52 0.92
CA ALA A 20 2.16 -5.80 -0.49
C ALA A 20 1.16 -4.77 -1.05
N PHE A 21 1.08 -4.66 -2.37
CA PHE A 21 0.07 -3.87 -3.05
C PHE A 21 -0.28 -4.44 -4.43
N ALA A 22 -1.50 -4.20 -4.89
CA ALA A 22 -1.98 -4.64 -6.20
C ALA A 22 -3.14 -3.76 -6.70
N PRO A 23 -3.42 -3.73 -8.03
CA PRO A 23 -4.62 -3.09 -8.55
C PRO A 23 -5.88 -3.64 -7.89
N ALA A 24 -6.85 -2.76 -7.66
CA ALA A 24 -8.12 -3.16 -7.06
C ALA A 24 -8.95 -4.03 -8.04
N PRO A 25 -9.81 -4.94 -7.54
CA PRO A 25 -10.85 -5.55 -8.36
C PRO A 25 -11.77 -4.50 -8.99
N ALA A 26 -12.43 -4.82 -10.11
CA ALA A 26 -13.30 -3.89 -10.84
C ALA A 26 -14.37 -3.22 -9.96
N ARG A 27 -15.01 -3.99 -9.07
CA ARG A 27 -16.03 -3.49 -8.11
C ARG A 27 -15.50 -2.48 -7.08
N LEU A 28 -14.18 -2.36 -6.95
CA LEU A 28 -13.49 -1.44 -6.03
C LEU A 28 -12.66 -0.38 -6.78
N GLY A 29 -12.94 -0.15 -8.08
CA GLY A 29 -12.29 0.88 -8.88
C GLY A 29 -11.27 0.37 -9.91
N GLY A 30 -11.02 -0.95 -9.97
CA GLY A 30 -10.21 -1.56 -11.03
C GLY A 30 -8.81 -0.96 -11.13
N SER A 31 -8.37 -0.69 -12.37
CA SER A 31 -7.07 -0.06 -12.66
C SER A 31 -6.93 1.38 -12.16
N GLY A 32 -8.00 2.00 -11.67
CA GLY A 32 -7.99 3.35 -11.07
C GLY A 32 -7.68 3.36 -9.58
N ALA A 33 -7.63 2.19 -8.92
CA ALA A 33 -7.36 2.06 -7.50
C ALA A 33 -6.30 0.98 -7.22
N THR A 34 -5.58 1.12 -6.10
CA THR A 34 -4.60 0.15 -5.62
C THR A 34 -4.93 -0.21 -4.18
N LEU A 35 -5.07 -1.50 -3.90
CA LEU A 35 -5.18 -2.01 -2.55
C LEU A 35 -3.77 -2.20 -1.97
N VAL A 36 -3.58 -1.80 -0.72
CA VAL A 36 -2.30 -1.88 -0.01
C VAL A 36 -2.50 -2.68 1.27
N LEU A 37 -1.72 -3.75 1.45
CA LEU A 37 -1.67 -4.52 2.67
C LEU A 37 -0.64 -3.87 3.60
N LEU A 38 -1.10 -3.42 4.77
CA LEU A 38 -0.26 -2.76 5.76
C LEU A 38 0.23 -3.74 6.83
N ARG A 39 1.43 -3.48 7.36
CA ARG A 39 1.90 -4.10 8.60
C ARG A 39 0.98 -3.65 9.73
N ARG A 40 0.57 -4.60 10.57
CA ARG A 40 -0.08 -4.25 11.83
C ARG A 40 0.92 -3.45 12.67
N PRO A 41 0.56 -2.25 13.18
CA PRO A 41 1.43 -1.55 14.11
C PRO A 41 1.66 -2.46 15.33
N GLN A 42 2.93 -2.67 15.71
CA GLN A 42 3.18 -3.26 17.02
C GLN A 42 2.55 -2.33 18.04
N ALA A 43 1.69 -2.89 18.91
CA ALA A 43 1.16 -2.13 20.03
C ALA A 43 2.36 -1.57 20.81
N ALA A 44 2.39 -0.25 21.02
CA ALA A 44 3.41 0.34 21.88
C ALA A 44 3.31 -0.35 23.26
N PRO A 45 4.44 -0.73 23.88
CA PRO A 45 4.42 -1.18 25.26
C PRO A 45 3.74 -0.09 26.10
N ARG A 46 2.74 -0.50 26.90
CA ARG A 46 2.01 0.38 27.82
C ARG A 46 2.92 0.89 28.92
#